data_AF-A0A5B9D612-F1
#
_entry.id   AF-A0A5B9D612-F1
#
_cell.length_a   1.000
_cell.length_b   1.000
_cell.length_c   1.000
_cell.angle_alpha   90.00
_cell.angle_beta   90.00
_cell.angle_gamma   90.00
#
_symmetry.space_group_name_H-M   'P 1'
#
loop_
_entity.id
_entity.type
_entity.pdbx_description
1 polymer ?
#
loop_
_entity_poly.entity_id
_entity_poly.type
_entity_poly.pdbx_seq_one_letter_code
_entity_poly.pdbx_strand_id
1 'polypeptide(L)'
;MPPQKKSTKQKQIKIQLTQSPKFIKELRNLFKTNPLIPSASILLEKFKKFNNIPQKWTPNTSIKQLRTDGVIIYSKKKPQGYSLESHILNDHIRNSKTIPHKTSKIRTGVHKSSIKPKKKPDSKIKSKSVSKRKTIAEIVDKIPSIPPYLLKRLSTNEVKILQMGVFDINRLPLQKIDSHIDTLSSARILFDGNYANEKLVSDYIEAKVKYLGKISNKLHEKEDEQLVIKIFIEPMNEGKFDRILKKCMKKYDLDNCASLIIKKVGSKAKKIQLSDFAVRKKIVEVLAKRYSKKK
;
A
#
# COMPACT_ATOMS: atom_id res chain seq x y z
N MET A 1 -9.76 22.74 36.09
CA MET A 1 -9.59 22.90 34.64
C MET A 1 -8.16 22.53 34.25
N PRO A 2 -7.93 21.47 33.46
CA PRO A 2 -6.60 21.18 32.91
C PRO A 2 -6.45 21.74 31.47
N PRO A 3 -5.22 22.10 31.06
CA PRO A 3 -4.97 22.85 29.82
C PRO A 3 -4.90 21.95 28.59
N GLN A 4 -5.50 22.40 27.49
CA GLN A 4 -5.39 21.78 26.17
C GLN A 4 -3.97 21.97 25.60
N LYS A 5 -3.29 20.85 25.31
CA LYS A 5 -1.99 20.84 24.63
C LYS A 5 -2.17 20.85 23.10
N LYS A 6 -1.49 21.85 22.53
CA LYS A 6 -1.22 22.20 21.12
C LYS A 6 -1.05 20.99 20.19
N SER A 7 -1.79 21.00 19.07
CA SER A 7 -1.59 20.10 17.93
C SER A 7 -0.44 20.59 17.04
N THR A 8 0.46 19.69 16.68
CA THR A 8 1.67 19.97 15.89
C THR A 8 1.51 19.44 14.46
N LYS A 9 1.46 20.38 13.51
CA LYS A 9 1.94 20.34 12.10
C LYS A 9 1.70 19.06 11.27
N GLN A 10 0.65 19.10 10.45
CA GLN A 10 0.52 18.28 9.24
C GLN A 10 1.52 18.75 8.16
N LYS A 11 2.43 17.87 7.72
CA LYS A 11 3.20 18.06 6.49
C LYS A 11 2.31 17.75 5.28
N GLN A 12 1.77 18.80 4.66
CA GLN A 12 1.19 18.75 3.32
C GLN A 12 2.30 18.68 2.27
N ILE A 13 2.31 17.62 1.46
CA ILE A 13 2.67 17.73 0.04
C ILE A 13 1.70 16.84 -0.74
N LYS A 14 0.49 17.37 -0.97
CA LYS A 14 -0.49 16.85 -1.91
C LYS A 14 -0.48 17.82 -3.09
N ILE A 15 0.30 17.54 -4.14
CA ILE A 15 0.23 18.34 -5.36
C ILE A 15 -1.08 17.94 -6.04
N GLN A 16 -2.08 18.80 -5.89
CA GLN A 16 -3.44 18.60 -6.34
C GLN A 16 -3.55 18.85 -7.85
N LEU A 17 -4.42 18.07 -8.52
CA LEU A 17 -4.89 18.23 -9.90
C LEU A 17 -5.47 19.63 -10.25
N THR A 18 -5.53 20.51 -9.26
CA THR A 18 -6.42 21.66 -9.15
C THR A 18 -5.79 22.98 -9.60
N GLN A 19 -4.51 22.99 -9.93
CA GLN A 19 -3.77 24.22 -10.20
C GLN A 19 -3.98 24.79 -11.61
N SER A 20 -4.63 24.06 -12.54
CA SER A 20 -4.89 24.57 -13.90
C SER A 20 -6.32 24.32 -14.37
N PRO A 21 -7.26 25.26 -14.11
CA PRO A 21 -8.62 25.21 -14.64
C PRO A 21 -8.68 25.10 -16.18
N LYS A 22 -7.67 25.66 -16.86
CA LYS A 22 -7.53 25.58 -18.32
C LYS A 22 -7.18 24.16 -18.79
N PHE A 23 -6.29 23.47 -18.08
CA PHE A 23 -5.99 22.05 -18.33
C PHE A 23 -7.23 21.17 -18.20
N ILE A 24 -8.02 21.40 -17.14
CA ILE A 24 -9.26 20.67 -16.89
C ILE A 24 -10.28 20.89 -18.01
N LYS A 25 -10.38 22.12 -18.53
CA LYS A 25 -11.26 22.44 -19.67
C LYS A 25 -10.79 21.72 -20.95
N GLU A 26 -9.49 21.71 -21.23
CA GLU A 26 -8.91 20.96 -22.36
C GLU A 26 -9.14 19.45 -22.22
N LEU A 27 -8.98 18.91 -21.01
CA LEU A 27 -9.24 17.51 -20.69
C LEU A 27 -10.71 17.14 -20.94
N ARG A 28 -11.65 17.97 -20.47
CA ARG A 28 -13.09 17.77 -20.73
C ARG A 28 -13.40 17.83 -22.22
N ASN A 29 -12.86 18.80 -22.94
CA ASN A 29 -13.10 18.95 -24.37
C ASN A 29 -12.55 17.77 -25.18
N LEU A 30 -11.38 17.25 -24.78
CA LEU A 30 -10.79 16.06 -25.40
C LEU A 30 -11.73 14.85 -25.29
N PHE A 31 -12.24 14.56 -24.10
CA PHE A 31 -13.12 13.41 -23.88
C PHE A 31 -14.58 13.67 -24.28
N LYS A 32 -15.00 14.93 -24.43
CA LYS A 32 -16.29 15.27 -25.06
C LYS A 32 -16.28 14.95 -26.55
N THR A 33 -15.16 15.23 -27.23
CA THR A 33 -14.99 14.95 -28.67
C THR A 33 -14.55 13.52 -28.96
N ASN A 34 -13.87 12.88 -28.00
CA ASN A 34 -13.41 11.49 -28.10
C ASN A 34 -13.76 10.77 -26.78
N PRO A 35 -15.02 10.32 -26.60
CA PRO A 35 -15.48 9.68 -25.35
C PRO A 35 -14.62 8.50 -24.92
N LEU A 36 -14.01 7.83 -25.89
CA LEU A 36 -13.12 6.71 -25.69
C LEU A 36 -11.86 6.85 -26.54
N ILE A 37 -10.69 6.80 -25.90
CA ILE A 37 -9.39 6.90 -26.58
C ILE A 37 -8.68 5.55 -26.52
N PRO A 38 -8.44 4.85 -27.64
CA PRO A 38 -8.16 3.41 -27.61
C PRO A 38 -6.77 3.03 -27.07
N SER A 39 -5.81 3.95 -27.04
CA SER A 39 -4.46 3.66 -26.56
C SER A 39 -3.80 4.83 -25.83
N ALA A 40 -2.81 4.48 -25.00
CA ALA A 40 -2.01 5.47 -24.26
C ALA A 40 -1.18 6.34 -25.22
N SER A 41 -0.77 5.79 -26.36
CA SER A 41 -0.03 6.51 -27.40
C SER A 41 -0.89 7.61 -28.04
N ILE A 42 -2.15 7.31 -28.36
CA ILE A 42 -3.10 8.31 -28.89
C ILE A 42 -3.40 9.35 -27.83
N LEU A 43 -3.60 8.93 -26.57
CA LEU A 43 -3.78 9.85 -25.46
C LEU A 43 -2.57 10.77 -25.28
N LEU A 44 -1.36 10.24 -25.40
CA LEU A 44 -0.11 11.00 -25.33
C LEU A 44 -0.01 12.02 -26.46
N GLU A 45 -0.38 11.66 -27.69
CA GLU A 45 -0.43 12.59 -28.82
C GLU A 45 -1.45 13.71 -28.61
N LYS A 46 -2.62 13.39 -28.06
CA LYS A 46 -3.63 14.40 -27.71
C LYS A 46 -3.13 15.32 -26.61
N PHE A 47 -2.46 14.79 -25.60
CA PHE A 47 -1.87 15.56 -24.50
C PHE A 47 -0.69 16.42 -24.95
N LYS A 48 0.10 16.00 -25.95
CA LYS A 48 1.14 16.84 -26.55
C LYS A 48 0.56 18.10 -27.22
N LYS A 49 -0.73 18.11 -27.57
CA LYS A 49 -1.44 19.27 -28.13
C LYS A 49 -2.09 20.16 -27.07
N PHE A 50 -1.99 19.79 -25.79
CA PHE A 50 -2.54 20.62 -24.71
C PHE A 50 -1.61 21.80 -24.48
N ASN A 51 -2.17 23.00 -24.51
CA ASN A 51 -1.40 24.23 -24.30
C ASN A 51 -1.23 24.54 -22.81
N ASN A 52 -2.05 23.91 -21.96
CA ASN A 52 -2.18 24.29 -20.55
C ASN A 52 -1.79 23.16 -19.58
N ILE A 53 -0.81 22.33 -19.91
CA ILE A 53 -0.30 21.29 -19.00
C ILE A 53 0.29 21.94 -17.73
N PRO A 54 0.04 21.41 -16.51
CA PRO A 54 0.66 21.92 -15.29
C PRO A 54 2.20 21.97 -15.39
N GLN A 55 2.83 23.02 -14.84
CA GLN A 55 4.26 23.34 -15.05
C GLN A 55 5.25 22.23 -14.63
N LYS A 56 4.84 21.30 -13.76
CA LYS A 56 5.67 20.15 -13.33
C LYS A 56 5.34 18.85 -14.08
N TRP A 57 4.38 18.90 -15.01
CA TRP A 57 3.91 17.74 -15.73
C TRP A 57 4.32 17.82 -17.21
N THR A 58 4.73 16.67 -17.71
CA THR A 58 4.88 16.35 -19.13
C THR A 58 3.63 15.59 -19.60
N PRO A 59 3.36 15.48 -20.90
CA PRO A 59 2.24 14.68 -21.42
C PRO A 59 2.20 13.25 -20.84
N ASN A 60 3.36 12.61 -20.69
CA ASN A 60 3.45 11.25 -20.14
C ASN A 60 3.18 11.21 -18.63
N THR A 61 3.75 12.14 -17.87
CA THR A 61 3.50 12.21 -16.42
C THR A 61 2.07 12.67 -16.11
N SER A 62 1.45 13.46 -16.99
CA SER A 62 0.03 13.83 -16.89
C SER A 62 -0.87 12.61 -17.01
N ILE A 63 -0.62 11.71 -17.96
CA ILE A 63 -1.37 10.46 -18.09
C ILE A 63 -1.17 9.59 -16.85
N LYS A 64 0.08 9.45 -16.38
CA LYS A 64 0.36 8.69 -15.15
C LYS A 64 -0.37 9.28 -13.95
N GLN A 65 -0.32 10.59 -13.77
CA GLN A 65 -0.91 11.28 -12.64
C GLN A 65 -2.44 11.23 -12.70
N LEU A 66 -3.06 11.48 -13.86
CA LEU A 66 -4.52 11.36 -14.03
C LEU A 66 -5.02 9.92 -13.83
N ARG A 67 -4.21 8.90 -14.14
CA ARG A 67 -4.52 7.51 -13.80
C ARG A 67 -4.41 7.25 -12.30
N THR A 68 -3.34 7.73 -11.67
CA THR A 68 -3.13 7.63 -10.22
C THR A 68 -4.27 8.31 -9.45
N ASP A 69 -4.73 9.45 -9.95
CA ASP A 69 -5.81 10.23 -9.36
C ASP A 69 -7.21 9.73 -9.78
N GLY A 70 -7.28 8.63 -10.56
CA GLY A 70 -8.54 8.00 -10.98
C GLY A 70 -9.36 8.80 -11.99
N VAL A 71 -8.87 9.95 -12.46
CA VAL A 71 -9.57 10.86 -13.38
C VAL A 71 -9.73 10.24 -14.76
N ILE A 72 -8.77 9.44 -15.21
CA ILE A 72 -8.88 8.65 -16.45
C ILE A 72 -8.73 7.17 -16.14
N ILE A 73 -9.60 6.35 -16.70
CA ILE A 73 -9.63 4.90 -16.49
C ILE A 73 -9.47 4.19 -17.83
N TYR A 74 -8.65 3.15 -17.88
CA TYR A 74 -8.52 2.30 -19.06
C TYR A 74 -9.47 1.11 -18.96
N SER A 75 -10.47 1.07 -19.83
CA SER A 75 -11.34 -0.09 -20.00
C SER A 75 -10.67 -1.15 -20.87
N LYS A 76 -10.57 -2.37 -20.33
CA LYS A 76 -10.16 -3.57 -21.08
C LYS A 76 -11.34 -4.25 -21.80
N LYS A 77 -12.58 -3.83 -21.52
CA LYS A 77 -13.79 -4.32 -22.19
C LYS A 77 -13.91 -3.66 -23.55
N LYS A 78 -14.43 -4.36 -24.57
CA LYS A 78 -14.62 -3.81 -25.91
C LYS A 78 -15.80 -2.79 -25.90
N PRO A 79 -15.68 -1.63 -26.54
CA PRO A 79 -14.45 -1.08 -27.15
C PRO A 79 -13.42 -0.67 -26.09
N GLN A 80 -12.16 -1.08 -26.30
CA GLN A 80 -11.06 -0.82 -25.37
C GLN A 80 -10.60 0.63 -25.47
N GLY A 81 -10.28 1.25 -24.33
CA GLY A 81 -9.76 2.60 -24.34
C GLY A 81 -9.84 3.32 -22.99
N TYR A 82 -9.27 4.52 -22.97
CA TYR A 82 -9.35 5.47 -21.89
C TYR A 82 -10.66 6.23 -21.95
N SER A 83 -11.33 6.34 -20.80
CA SER A 83 -12.49 7.21 -20.58
C SER A 83 -12.20 8.21 -19.47
N LEU A 84 -12.97 9.31 -19.45
CA LEU A 84 -12.89 10.34 -18.41
C LEU A 84 -13.93 10.08 -17.32
N GLU A 85 -13.46 9.99 -16.09
CA GLU A 85 -14.30 9.80 -14.92
C GLU A 85 -14.79 11.17 -14.41
N SER A 86 -15.86 11.66 -15.04
CA SER A 86 -16.31 13.06 -14.91
C SER A 86 -16.72 13.45 -13.48
N HIS A 87 -17.17 12.49 -12.67
CA HIS A 87 -17.55 12.73 -11.26
C HIS A 87 -16.32 13.04 -10.39
N ILE A 88 -15.25 12.25 -10.54
CA ILE A 88 -13.97 12.46 -9.84
C ILE A 88 -13.36 13.82 -10.23
N LEU A 89 -13.44 14.17 -11.50
CA LEU A 89 -12.99 15.48 -11.98
C LEU A 89 -13.79 16.65 -11.39
N ASN A 90 -15.11 16.51 -11.23
CA ASN A 90 -15.97 17.53 -10.61
C ASN A 90 -15.65 17.72 -9.12
N ASP A 91 -15.40 16.63 -8.40
CA ASP A 91 -15.06 16.66 -6.98
C ASP A 91 -13.70 17.34 -6.73
N HIS A 92 -12.72 17.10 -7.62
CA HIS A 92 -11.44 17.82 -7.57
C HIS A 92 -11.59 19.33 -7.75
N ILE A 93 -12.50 19.78 -8.63
CA ILE A 93 -12.72 21.22 -8.89
C ILE A 93 -13.47 21.89 -7.73
N ARG A 94 -14.42 21.19 -7.10
CA ARG A 94 -15.16 21.72 -5.94
C ARG A 94 -14.23 21.97 -4.76
N ASN A 95 -13.31 21.03 -4.52
CA ASN A 95 -12.36 21.08 -3.42
C ASN A 95 -11.23 22.11 -3.60
N SER A 96 -11.07 22.71 -4.80
CA SER A 96 -10.00 23.67 -5.09
C SER A 96 -10.38 25.13 -5.05
N LYS A 97 -11.67 25.47 -4.94
CA LYS A 97 -12.15 26.86 -4.95
C LYS A 97 -11.92 27.61 -3.64
N THR A 98 -11.29 26.99 -2.64
CA THR A 98 -11.15 27.54 -1.28
C THR A 98 -9.82 28.27 -0.99
N ILE A 99 -8.98 28.57 -1.99
CA ILE A 99 -7.70 29.27 -1.74
C ILE A 99 -7.45 30.34 -2.82
N PRO A 100 -7.29 31.63 -2.47
CA PRO A 100 -7.14 32.71 -3.44
C PRO A 100 -5.73 32.80 -4.02
N HIS A 101 -5.70 33.07 -5.33
CA HIS A 101 -4.54 33.31 -6.18
C HIS A 101 -3.80 34.62 -5.85
N LYS A 102 -2.48 34.63 -6.05
CA LYS A 102 -1.75 35.80 -6.59
C LYS A 102 -0.96 35.43 -7.86
N THR A 103 -1.05 36.37 -8.80
CA THR A 103 -0.45 36.61 -10.12
C THR A 103 1.00 36.13 -10.31
N SER A 104 1.48 35.76 -11.50
CA SER A 104 1.77 36.70 -12.61
C SER A 104 2.09 36.00 -13.96
N LYS A 105 2.03 36.81 -15.02
CA LYS A 105 2.16 36.54 -16.48
C LYS A 105 3.61 36.18 -16.90
N ILE A 106 3.78 35.55 -18.10
CA ILE A 106 4.57 36.04 -19.28
C ILE A 106 4.74 34.93 -20.37
N ARG A 107 4.34 35.28 -21.61
CA ARG A 107 4.81 35.00 -23.01
C ARG A 107 5.62 33.72 -23.34
N THR A 108 5.17 32.79 -24.21
CA THR A 108 5.09 32.69 -25.70
C THR A 108 6.41 32.47 -26.47
N GLY A 109 6.44 31.39 -27.28
CA GLY A 109 7.40 31.11 -28.37
C GLY A 109 7.60 29.60 -28.58
N VAL A 110 6.77 28.88 -29.35
CA VAL A 110 6.88 28.55 -30.79
C VAL A 110 8.24 27.96 -31.19
N HIS A 111 8.29 26.65 -31.51
CA HIS A 111 8.87 26.15 -32.78
C HIS A 111 8.55 24.66 -33.05
N LYS A 112 8.25 24.38 -34.33
CA LYS A 112 7.92 23.11 -34.99
C LYS A 112 9.16 22.27 -35.30
N SER A 113 9.02 20.93 -35.25
CA SER A 113 9.42 19.94 -36.31
C SER A 113 9.30 18.51 -35.73
N SER A 114 8.31 17.69 -36.13
CA SER A 114 8.30 16.73 -37.25
C SER A 114 9.49 15.78 -37.33
N ILE A 115 9.27 14.46 -37.12
CA ILE A 115 9.73 13.34 -37.98
C ILE A 115 9.01 12.06 -37.53
N LYS A 116 8.50 11.31 -38.52
CA LYS A 116 7.76 10.04 -38.44
C LYS A 116 8.70 8.81 -38.50
N PRO A 117 8.19 7.60 -38.21
CA PRO A 117 8.98 6.47 -37.70
C PRO A 117 9.22 5.34 -38.71
N LYS A 118 10.14 4.40 -38.37
CA LYS A 118 10.27 3.09 -39.03
C LYS A 118 9.98 1.93 -38.05
N LYS A 119 9.16 1.00 -38.53
CA LYS A 119 8.69 -0.27 -37.91
C LYS A 119 9.73 -1.40 -38.06
N LYS A 120 9.65 -2.42 -37.19
CA LYS A 120 9.52 -3.89 -37.45
C LYS A 120 9.92 -4.70 -36.17
N PRO A 121 9.76 -6.05 -36.09
CA PRO A 121 8.50 -6.82 -36.02
C PRO A 121 8.51 -7.88 -34.88
N ASP A 122 7.38 -8.60 -34.75
CA ASP A 122 7.07 -9.64 -33.76
C ASP A 122 7.93 -10.91 -33.84
N SER A 123 8.11 -11.58 -32.69
CA SER A 123 8.37 -13.02 -32.64
C SER A 123 7.54 -13.71 -31.54
N LYS A 124 6.84 -14.77 -31.94
CA LYS A 124 6.01 -15.65 -31.12
C LYS A 124 6.89 -16.70 -30.42
N ILE A 125 6.67 -16.94 -29.13
CA ILE A 125 7.21 -18.12 -28.43
C ILE A 125 6.05 -18.90 -27.80
N LYS A 126 5.90 -20.16 -28.23
CA LYS A 126 5.01 -21.18 -27.64
C LYS A 126 5.61 -21.65 -26.30
N SER A 127 4.78 -21.82 -25.26
CA SER A 127 5.21 -22.43 -23.99
C SER A 127 4.37 -23.66 -23.64
N LYS A 128 5.06 -24.72 -23.21
CA LYS A 128 4.52 -26.01 -22.74
C LYS A 128 3.91 -25.84 -21.34
N SER A 129 2.79 -26.53 -21.09
CA SER A 129 2.00 -26.48 -19.87
C SER A 129 2.60 -27.34 -18.75
N VAL A 130 3.21 -26.69 -17.76
CA VAL A 130 3.47 -27.28 -16.43
C VAL A 130 2.25 -27.01 -15.55
N SER A 131 1.72 -28.05 -14.90
CA SER A 131 0.64 -27.95 -13.91
C SER A 131 1.08 -27.04 -12.75
N LYS A 132 0.59 -25.80 -12.75
CA LYS A 132 0.91 -24.77 -11.75
C LYS A 132 -0.15 -24.78 -10.64
N ARG A 133 0.15 -25.40 -9.49
CA ARG A 133 -0.53 -25.02 -8.24
C ARG A 133 -0.22 -23.54 -7.99
N LYS A 134 -1.23 -22.67 -8.11
CA LYS A 134 -1.09 -21.23 -7.96
C LYS A 134 -0.71 -20.90 -6.51
N THR A 135 0.24 -20.01 -6.30
CA THR A 135 0.57 -19.51 -4.96
C THR A 135 -0.60 -18.68 -4.39
N ILE A 136 -0.71 -18.56 -3.06
CA ILE A 136 -1.77 -17.75 -2.42
C ILE A 136 -1.74 -16.29 -2.93
N ALA A 137 -0.54 -15.74 -3.15
CA ALA A 137 -0.40 -14.41 -3.73
C ALA A 137 -0.96 -14.32 -5.16
N GLU A 138 -0.74 -15.33 -6.00
CA GLU A 138 -1.32 -15.39 -7.35
C GLU A 138 -2.85 -15.53 -7.35
N ILE A 139 -3.42 -16.20 -6.35
CA ILE A 139 -4.88 -16.29 -6.17
C ILE A 139 -5.43 -14.93 -5.76
N VAL A 140 -4.77 -14.25 -4.80
CA VAL A 140 -5.17 -12.94 -4.29
C VAL A 140 -5.12 -11.85 -5.38
N ASP A 141 -4.11 -11.89 -6.26
CA ASP A 141 -3.95 -10.94 -7.38
C ASP A 141 -4.92 -11.19 -8.54
N LYS A 142 -5.38 -12.43 -8.73
CA LYS A 142 -6.37 -12.77 -9.76
C LYS A 142 -7.77 -12.74 -9.16
N ILE A 143 -8.34 -11.54 -9.10
CA ILE A 143 -9.74 -11.34 -8.69
C ILE A 143 -10.65 -12.23 -9.56
N PRO A 144 -11.38 -13.20 -8.99
CA PRO A 144 -12.26 -14.05 -9.75
C PRO A 144 -13.46 -13.24 -10.26
N SER A 145 -14.09 -13.72 -11.34
CA SER A 145 -15.30 -13.10 -11.87
C SER A 145 -16.48 -13.44 -10.96
N ILE A 146 -16.69 -12.65 -9.90
CA ILE A 146 -17.79 -12.85 -8.95
C ILE A 146 -19.09 -12.31 -9.56
N PRO A 147 -20.18 -13.10 -9.57
CA PRO A 147 -21.48 -12.64 -10.01
C PRO A 147 -21.97 -11.39 -9.24
N PRO A 148 -22.58 -10.39 -9.92
CA PRO A 148 -23.01 -9.15 -9.27
C PRO A 148 -24.00 -9.35 -8.10
N TYR A 149 -24.85 -10.38 -8.17
CA TYR A 149 -25.82 -10.66 -7.11
C TYR A 149 -25.15 -11.13 -5.81
N LEU A 150 -23.98 -11.78 -5.87
CA LEU A 150 -23.20 -12.16 -4.69
C LEU A 150 -22.47 -10.96 -4.11
N LEU A 151 -21.95 -10.07 -4.96
CA LEU A 151 -21.31 -8.82 -4.50
C LEU A 151 -22.29 -7.89 -3.78
N LYS A 152 -23.57 -7.92 -4.12
CA LYS A 152 -24.61 -7.12 -3.44
C LYS A 152 -24.86 -7.53 -1.99
N ARG A 153 -24.49 -8.75 -1.60
CA ARG A 153 -24.60 -9.23 -0.21
C ARG A 153 -23.49 -8.66 0.68
N LEU A 154 -22.42 -8.16 0.07
CA LEU A 154 -21.28 -7.57 0.75
C LEU A 154 -21.46 -6.06 0.91
N SER A 155 -20.91 -5.50 1.99
CA SER A 155 -20.80 -4.05 2.13
C SER A 155 -19.82 -3.47 1.10
N THR A 156 -19.98 -2.18 0.78
CA THR A 156 -19.05 -1.49 -0.14
C THR A 156 -17.60 -1.54 0.34
N ASN A 157 -17.38 -1.65 1.65
CA ASN A 157 -16.06 -1.79 2.24
C ASN A 157 -15.47 -3.18 1.98
N GLU A 158 -16.23 -4.24 2.22
CA GLU A 158 -15.82 -5.63 1.95
C GLU A 158 -15.45 -5.84 0.48
N VAL A 159 -16.26 -5.30 -0.43
CA VAL A 159 -15.98 -5.36 -1.88
C VAL A 159 -14.66 -4.65 -2.20
N LYS A 160 -14.40 -3.49 -1.61
CA LYS A 160 -13.12 -2.78 -1.79
C LYS A 160 -11.95 -3.61 -1.29
N ILE A 161 -12.06 -4.21 -0.10
CA ILE A 161 -10.99 -5.05 0.48
C ILE A 161 -10.72 -6.27 -0.40
N LEU A 162 -11.77 -6.94 -0.89
CA LEU A 162 -11.62 -8.10 -1.80
C LEU A 162 -10.93 -7.72 -3.10
N GLN A 163 -11.17 -6.52 -3.61
CA GLN A 163 -10.58 -6.03 -4.85
C GLN A 163 -9.14 -5.49 -4.69
N MET A 164 -8.63 -5.35 -3.46
CA MET A 164 -7.26 -4.85 -3.24
C MET A 164 -6.23 -5.82 -3.82
N GLY A 165 -5.25 -5.32 -4.57
CA GLY A 165 -4.14 -6.14 -5.08
C GLY A 165 -3.15 -6.50 -3.97
N VAL A 166 -2.27 -7.46 -4.25
CA VAL A 166 -1.17 -7.84 -3.34
C VAL A 166 -0.30 -6.63 -2.97
N PHE A 167 -0.04 -5.75 -3.94
CA PHE A 167 0.76 -4.54 -3.74
C PHE A 167 0.15 -3.57 -2.73
N ASP A 168 -1.17 -3.37 -2.80
CA ASP A 168 -1.88 -2.46 -1.91
C ASP A 168 -1.91 -3.01 -0.48
N ILE A 169 -2.15 -4.32 -0.34
CA ILE A 169 -2.15 -5.02 0.95
C ILE A 169 -0.80 -4.86 1.66
N ASN A 170 0.32 -5.06 0.95
CA ASN A 170 1.66 -4.97 1.52
C ASN A 170 2.05 -3.56 2.02
N ARG A 171 1.27 -2.53 1.67
CA ARG A 171 1.50 -1.13 2.09
C ARG A 171 0.62 -0.71 3.25
N LEU A 172 -0.32 -1.55 3.67
CA LEU A 172 -1.22 -1.21 4.76
C LEU A 172 -0.48 -1.24 6.12
N PRO A 173 -0.85 -0.33 7.04
CA PRO A 173 -0.42 -0.42 8.43
C PRO A 173 -1.10 -1.62 9.11
N LEU A 174 -0.44 -2.17 10.13
CA LEU A 174 -0.88 -3.36 10.87
C LEU A 174 -2.34 -3.30 11.33
N GLN A 175 -2.73 -2.19 11.96
CA GLN A 175 -4.11 -1.97 12.44
C GLN A 175 -5.17 -2.12 11.33
N LYS A 176 -4.86 -1.70 10.10
CA LYS A 176 -5.78 -1.86 8.97
C LYS A 176 -5.82 -3.29 8.46
N ILE A 177 -4.69 -4.00 8.49
CA ILE A 177 -4.63 -5.40 8.09
C ILE A 177 -5.49 -6.24 9.04
N ASP A 178 -5.35 -6.05 10.35
CA ASP A 178 -6.13 -6.78 11.35
C ASP A 178 -7.63 -6.47 11.21
N SER A 179 -7.98 -5.18 11.07
CA SER A 179 -9.37 -4.78 10.80
C SER A 179 -9.96 -5.39 9.51
N HIS A 180 -9.15 -5.54 8.45
CA HIS A 180 -9.58 -6.18 7.21
C HIS A 180 -9.73 -7.70 7.36
N ILE A 181 -8.90 -8.35 8.18
CA ILE A 181 -9.06 -9.76 8.54
C ILE A 181 -10.40 -9.97 9.23
N ASP A 182 -10.73 -9.16 10.24
CA ASP A 182 -11.99 -9.29 10.99
C ASP A 182 -13.21 -9.04 10.10
N THR A 183 -13.14 -8.01 9.27
CA THR A 183 -14.21 -7.65 8.32
C THR A 183 -14.48 -8.79 7.34
N LEU A 184 -13.44 -9.33 6.71
CA LEU A 184 -13.59 -10.41 5.72
C LEU A 184 -13.97 -11.75 6.36
N SER A 185 -13.47 -12.04 7.57
CA SER A 185 -13.84 -13.25 8.30
C SER A 185 -15.32 -13.26 8.65
N SER A 186 -15.87 -12.09 9.02
CA SER A 186 -17.30 -11.90 9.25
C SER A 186 -18.12 -12.05 7.96
N ALA A 187 -17.66 -11.40 6.88
CA ALA A 187 -18.33 -11.46 5.58
C ALA A 187 -18.36 -12.87 4.97
N ARG A 188 -17.38 -13.73 5.29
CA ARG A 188 -17.33 -15.14 4.85
C ARG A 188 -18.59 -15.91 5.22
N ILE A 189 -19.19 -15.62 6.38
CA ILE A 189 -20.35 -16.34 6.93
C ILE A 189 -21.59 -16.22 6.01
N LEU A 190 -21.62 -15.20 5.15
CA LEU A 190 -22.73 -14.95 4.22
C LEU A 190 -22.78 -15.88 2.99
N PHE A 191 -21.79 -16.76 2.84
CA PHE A 191 -21.65 -17.63 1.67
C PHE A 191 -21.61 -19.10 2.09
N ASP A 192 -22.46 -19.91 1.47
CA ASP A 192 -22.49 -21.35 1.70
C ASP A 192 -21.60 -22.07 0.67
N GLY A 193 -20.65 -22.87 1.18
CA GLY A 193 -19.74 -23.68 0.38
C GLY A 193 -20.40 -24.78 -0.43
N ASN A 194 -21.68 -25.09 -0.19
CA ASN A 194 -22.45 -26.07 -0.95
C ASN A 194 -22.84 -25.57 -2.36
N TYR A 195 -22.95 -24.26 -2.57
CA TYR A 195 -23.30 -23.69 -3.88
C TYR A 195 -22.04 -23.28 -4.64
N ALA A 196 -21.89 -23.75 -5.89
CA ALA A 196 -20.65 -23.56 -6.67
C ALA A 196 -20.18 -22.10 -6.80
N ASN A 197 -21.11 -21.15 -7.03
CA ASN A 197 -20.78 -19.73 -7.15
C ASN A 197 -20.43 -19.09 -5.80
N GLU A 198 -21.07 -19.53 -4.72
CA GLU A 198 -20.80 -19.03 -3.37
C GLU A 198 -19.50 -19.61 -2.81
N LYS A 199 -19.22 -20.88 -3.08
CA LYS A 199 -17.94 -21.54 -2.81
C LYS A 199 -16.77 -20.77 -3.41
N LEU A 200 -16.87 -20.33 -4.66
CA LEU A 200 -15.84 -19.52 -5.30
C LEU A 200 -15.56 -18.21 -4.53
N VAL A 201 -16.60 -17.56 -4.01
CA VAL A 201 -16.46 -16.34 -3.20
C VAL A 201 -15.87 -16.65 -1.83
N SER A 202 -16.37 -17.68 -1.15
CA SER A 202 -15.86 -18.15 0.14
C SER A 202 -14.37 -18.51 0.06
N ASP A 203 -13.98 -19.31 -0.94
CA ASP A 203 -12.58 -19.72 -1.16
C ASP A 203 -11.69 -18.50 -1.44
N TYR A 204 -12.20 -17.49 -2.16
CA TYR A 204 -11.47 -16.26 -2.42
C TYR A 204 -11.30 -15.41 -1.16
N ILE A 205 -12.35 -15.26 -0.35
CA ILE A 205 -12.31 -14.58 0.94
C ILE A 205 -11.29 -15.28 1.85
N GLU A 206 -11.33 -16.61 1.93
CA GLU A 206 -10.41 -17.40 2.76
C GLU A 206 -8.95 -17.24 2.31
N ALA A 207 -8.69 -17.30 1.00
CA ALA A 207 -7.37 -17.03 0.45
C ALA A 207 -6.87 -15.61 0.80
N LYS A 208 -7.78 -14.61 0.75
CA LYS A 208 -7.48 -13.22 1.10
C LYS A 208 -7.14 -13.07 2.59
N VAL A 209 -7.98 -13.63 3.47
CA VAL A 209 -7.78 -13.63 4.92
C VAL A 209 -6.47 -14.31 5.28
N LYS A 210 -6.18 -15.47 4.68
CA LYS A 210 -4.92 -16.19 4.89
C LYS A 210 -3.70 -15.38 4.43
N TYR A 211 -3.82 -14.61 3.35
CA TYR A 211 -2.75 -13.72 2.91
C TYR A 211 -2.57 -12.54 3.86
N LEU A 212 -3.65 -11.86 4.24
CA LEU A 212 -3.62 -10.77 5.22
C LEU A 212 -3.02 -11.23 6.56
N GLY A 213 -3.40 -12.42 7.05
CA GLY A 213 -2.84 -13.00 8.27
C GLY A 213 -1.33 -13.24 8.19
N LYS A 214 -0.81 -13.68 7.04
CA LYS A 214 0.65 -13.79 6.85
C LYS A 214 1.36 -12.44 6.94
N ILE A 215 0.75 -11.38 6.39
CA ILE A 215 1.33 -10.03 6.47
C ILE A 215 1.21 -9.47 7.89
N SER A 216 0.07 -9.66 8.55
CA SER A 216 -0.15 -9.28 9.94
C SER A 216 0.91 -9.90 10.85
N ASN A 217 1.10 -11.22 10.81
CA ASN A 217 2.13 -11.91 11.60
C ASN A 217 3.53 -11.33 11.35
N LYS A 218 3.88 -11.09 10.08
CA LYS A 218 5.17 -10.50 9.72
C LYS A 218 5.37 -9.07 10.25
N LEU A 219 4.29 -8.30 10.38
CA LEU A 219 4.34 -6.95 10.93
C LEU A 219 4.39 -6.98 12.46
N HIS A 220 3.60 -7.83 13.12
CA HIS A 220 3.67 -8.08 14.56
C HIS A 220 5.08 -8.51 14.98
N GLU A 221 5.68 -9.47 14.27
CA GLU A 221 7.06 -9.91 14.52
C GLU A 221 8.07 -8.75 14.46
N LYS A 222 7.91 -7.84 13.49
CA LYS A 222 8.78 -6.65 13.36
C LYS A 222 8.56 -5.63 14.48
N GLU A 223 7.31 -5.38 14.88
CA GLU A 223 7.01 -4.47 15.99
C GLU A 223 7.56 -5.03 17.30
N ASP A 224 7.39 -6.33 17.56
CA ASP A 224 7.95 -7.00 18.72
C ASP A 224 9.48 -6.97 18.73
N GLU A 225 10.13 -7.18 17.58
CA GLU A 225 11.58 -7.02 17.45
C GLU A 225 12.06 -5.60 17.79
N GLN A 226 11.36 -4.57 17.30
CA GLN A 226 11.68 -3.18 17.63
C GLN A 226 11.49 -2.88 19.12
N LEU A 227 10.42 -3.43 19.73
CA LEU A 227 10.20 -3.29 21.16
C LEU A 227 11.29 -3.98 21.97
N VAL A 228 11.72 -5.19 21.57
CA VAL A 228 12.86 -5.88 22.21
C VAL A 228 14.13 -5.04 22.13
N ILE A 229 14.43 -4.46 20.95
CA ILE A 229 15.59 -3.57 20.79
C ILE A 229 15.52 -2.40 21.76
N LYS A 230 14.39 -1.69 21.78
CA LYS A 230 14.20 -0.48 22.59
C LYS A 230 14.16 -0.74 24.09
N ILE A 231 13.57 -1.85 24.52
CA ILE A 231 13.35 -2.16 25.94
C ILE A 231 14.55 -2.84 26.56
N PHE A 232 15.25 -3.69 25.80
CA PHE A 232 16.35 -4.49 26.32
C PHE A 232 17.70 -4.06 25.73
N ILE A 233 17.85 -4.01 24.41
CA ILE A 233 19.16 -3.86 23.77
C ILE A 233 19.72 -2.44 23.96
N GLU A 234 18.92 -1.41 23.72
CA GLU A 234 19.33 -0.01 23.93
C GLU A 234 19.78 0.24 25.39
N PRO A 235 18.97 -0.07 26.42
CA PRO A 235 19.41 0.01 27.82
C PRO A 235 20.64 -0.84 28.14
N MET A 236 20.82 -1.98 27.48
CA MET A 236 22.00 -2.82 27.64
C MET A 236 23.24 -2.18 27.01
N ASN A 237 23.09 -1.43 25.93
CA ASN A 237 24.17 -0.67 25.31
C ASN A 237 24.57 0.55 26.16
N GLU A 238 23.61 1.15 26.83
CA GLU A 238 23.80 2.26 27.78
C GLU A 238 24.35 1.82 29.16
N GLY A 239 24.63 0.53 29.37
CA GLY A 239 25.19 0.02 30.63
C GLY A 239 24.19 -0.11 31.79
N LYS A 240 22.88 0.07 31.57
CA LYS A 240 21.86 -0.05 32.65
C LYS A 240 21.82 -1.45 33.30
N PHE A 241 22.33 -2.46 32.62
CA PHE A 241 22.40 -3.83 33.10
C PHE A 241 23.80 -4.27 33.57
N ASP A 242 24.80 -3.38 33.60
CA ASP A 242 26.19 -3.75 33.89
C ASP A 242 26.38 -4.47 35.22
N ARG A 243 25.65 -4.08 36.27
CA ARG A 243 25.70 -4.76 37.57
C ARG A 243 25.21 -6.21 37.48
N ILE A 244 24.19 -6.47 36.66
CA ILE A 244 23.66 -7.82 36.41
C ILE A 244 24.67 -8.60 35.58
N LEU A 245 25.13 -8.01 34.47
CA LEU A 245 26.10 -8.63 33.57
C LEU A 245 27.39 -8.99 34.30
N LYS A 246 27.97 -8.10 35.11
CA LYS A 246 29.16 -8.38 35.93
C LYS A 246 28.96 -9.55 36.91
N LYS A 247 27.73 -9.80 37.36
CA LYS A 247 27.43 -10.90 38.30
C LYS A 247 27.28 -12.24 37.59
N CYS A 248 26.48 -12.33 36.53
CA CYS A 248 26.26 -13.62 35.85
C CYS A 248 27.31 -13.95 34.78
N MET A 249 28.01 -12.97 34.19
CA MET A 249 29.08 -13.25 33.23
C MET A 249 30.31 -13.92 33.86
N LYS A 250 30.50 -13.82 35.18
CA LYS A 250 31.54 -14.61 35.89
C LYS A 250 31.36 -16.11 35.74
N LYS A 251 30.12 -16.58 35.60
CA LYS A 251 29.77 -18.01 35.42
C LYS A 251 29.31 -18.33 33.99
N TYR A 252 29.33 -17.34 33.10
CA TYR A 252 28.78 -17.42 31.75
C TYR A 252 27.33 -17.95 31.69
N ASP A 253 26.53 -17.66 32.71
CA ASP A 253 25.14 -18.10 32.79
C ASP A 253 24.23 -17.08 32.10
N LEU A 254 24.19 -17.15 30.77
CA LEU A 254 23.43 -16.23 29.91
C LEU A 254 21.93 -16.29 30.18
N ASP A 255 21.44 -17.48 30.54
CA ASP A 255 20.04 -17.79 30.67
C ASP A 255 19.45 -17.17 31.96
N ASN A 256 20.18 -17.29 33.06
CA ASN A 256 19.86 -16.60 34.30
C ASN A 256 20.04 -15.08 34.17
N CYS A 257 21.07 -14.64 33.43
CA CYS A 257 21.26 -13.21 33.16
C CYS A 257 20.09 -12.61 32.36
N ALA A 258 19.60 -13.29 31.33
CA ALA A 258 18.39 -12.88 30.60
C ALA A 258 17.17 -12.79 31.52
N SER A 259 17.00 -13.76 32.42
CA SER A 259 15.91 -13.76 33.40
C SER A 259 15.98 -12.57 34.37
N LEU A 260 17.18 -12.22 34.86
CA LEU A 260 17.39 -11.06 35.73
C LEU A 260 17.18 -9.72 35.00
N ILE A 261 17.56 -9.65 33.73
CA ILE A 261 17.30 -8.47 32.89
C ILE A 261 15.79 -8.27 32.71
N ILE A 262 15.04 -9.32 32.38
CA ILE A 262 13.57 -9.28 32.26
C ILE A 262 12.95 -8.81 33.58
N LYS A 263 13.36 -9.40 34.71
CA LYS A 263 12.89 -9.01 36.05
C LYS A 263 13.16 -7.53 36.36
N LYS A 264 14.35 -7.02 36.00
CA LYS A 264 14.71 -5.62 36.23
C LYS A 264 13.92 -4.63 35.38
N VAL A 265 13.53 -5.04 34.17
CA VAL A 265 12.67 -4.23 33.28
C VAL A 265 11.23 -4.20 33.78
N GLY A 266 10.74 -5.30 34.36
CA GLY A 266 9.43 -5.39 35.01
C GLY A 266 8.27 -5.12 34.05
N SER A 267 7.38 -4.19 34.41
CA SER A 267 6.14 -3.91 33.66
C SER A 267 6.34 -3.49 32.21
N LYS A 268 7.50 -2.93 31.85
CA LYS A 268 7.82 -2.56 30.47
C LYS A 268 7.97 -3.78 29.56
N ALA A 269 8.40 -4.93 30.10
CA ALA A 269 8.51 -6.17 29.33
C ALA A 269 7.14 -6.68 28.88
N LYS A 270 6.08 -6.42 29.65
CA LYS A 270 4.69 -6.79 29.31
C LYS A 270 4.13 -6.09 28.07
N LYS A 271 4.82 -5.09 27.53
CA LYS A 271 4.42 -4.40 26.29
C LYS A 271 4.73 -5.22 25.04
N ILE A 272 5.60 -6.22 25.14
CA ILE A 272 5.99 -7.09 24.05
C ILE A 272 4.99 -8.24 24.03
N GLN A 273 4.38 -8.53 22.88
CA GLN A 273 3.37 -9.59 22.75
C GLN A 273 4.00 -10.97 22.52
N LEU A 274 5.19 -11.19 23.08
CA LEU A 274 5.92 -12.46 23.01
C LEU A 274 5.83 -13.15 24.37
N SER A 275 5.91 -14.48 24.35
CA SER A 275 6.07 -15.24 25.59
C SER A 275 7.38 -14.89 26.29
N ASP A 276 7.40 -14.94 27.63
CA ASP A 276 8.62 -14.71 28.42
C ASP A 276 9.77 -15.60 27.97
N PHE A 277 9.47 -16.83 27.54
CA PHE A 277 10.43 -17.76 26.95
C PHE A 277 11.05 -17.22 25.65
N ALA A 278 10.22 -16.71 24.73
CA ALA A 278 10.70 -16.14 23.47
C ALA A 278 11.53 -14.87 23.69
N VAL A 279 11.12 -14.01 24.63
CA VAL A 279 11.89 -12.82 25.03
C VAL A 279 13.24 -13.22 25.62
N ARG A 280 13.26 -14.19 26.55
CA ARG A 280 14.48 -14.71 27.17
C ARG A 280 15.44 -15.25 26.11
N LYS A 281 14.95 -16.06 25.17
CA LYS A 281 15.75 -16.60 24.07
C LYS A 281 16.40 -15.50 23.22
N LYS A 282 15.63 -14.46 22.85
CA LYS A 282 16.17 -13.30 22.11
C LYS A 282 17.27 -12.57 22.89
N ILE A 283 17.10 -12.37 24.20
CA ILE A 283 18.12 -11.73 25.04
C ILE A 283 19.37 -12.61 25.12
N VAL A 284 19.22 -13.92 25.32
CA VAL A 284 20.34 -14.88 25.33
C VAL A 284 21.11 -14.83 24.01
N GLU A 285 20.43 -14.81 22.87
CA GLU A 285 21.07 -14.68 21.56
C GLU A 285 21.88 -13.39 21.43
N VAL A 286 21.37 -12.26 21.94
CA VAL A 286 22.09 -10.98 21.96
C VAL A 286 23.31 -11.05 22.87
N LEU A 287 23.16 -11.61 24.08
CA LEU A 287 24.27 -11.76 25.02
C LEU A 287 25.36 -12.71 24.48
N ALA A 288 24.97 -13.83 23.86
CA ALA A 288 25.87 -14.79 23.24
C ALA A 288 26.65 -14.15 22.09
N LYS A 289 26.01 -13.32 21.24
CA LYS A 289 26.69 -12.58 20.17
C LYS A 289 27.68 -11.56 20.74
N ARG A 290 27.27 -10.80 21.75
CA ARG A 290 28.02 -9.67 22.30
C ARG A 290 29.22 -10.10 23.16
N TYR A 291 29.07 -11.24 23.82
CA TYR A 291 30.08 -11.81 24.72
C TYR A 291 30.42 -13.24 24.30
N SER A 292 30.43 -13.49 22.99
CA SER A 292 30.95 -14.71 22.38
C SER A 292 32.21 -15.10 23.14
N LYS A 293 32.30 -16.35 23.61
CA LYS A 293 33.44 -16.87 24.35
C LYS A 293 34.72 -16.32 23.71
N LYS A 294 35.39 -15.37 24.38
CA LYS A 294 36.83 -15.24 24.22
C LYS A 294 37.37 -16.60 24.67
N LYS A 295 37.60 -17.49 23.71
CA LYS A 295 38.57 -18.55 23.88
C LYS A 295 39.93 -17.89 24.05
#